data_AF-A0A1I9G6Z1-F1
#
_entry.id   AF-A0A1I9G6Z1-F1
#
_cell.length_a   1.000
_cell.length_b   1.000
_cell.length_c   1.000
_cell.angle_alpha   90.00
_cell.angle_beta   90.00
_cell.angle_gamma   90.00
#
_symmetry.space_group_name_H-M   'P 1'
#
loop_
_entity.id
_entity.type
_entity.pdbx_description
1 polymer ?
#
loop_
_entity_poly.entity_id
_entity_poly.type
_entity_poly.pdbx_seq_one_letter_code
_entity_poly.pdbx_strand_id
1 'polypeptide(L)'
;MLPMEKRHIYDQFYTPALYRAEFEAKPMVLFLGQYSVGKTSMIKFLLNGMEYPGSMIGPEPTTDCFTVIYHSANASTVMGTSLASDNTLPFQSLNMFGSAFLTRMRGATLPSKLLEHITFMDTPGILSGQKQRSSRGYDFASVVNYIAGKVDMIVLLFDTSKLDISDEYKQVIQCLKGNEEKIKIVLNKADQVGAAELIRVRGALMWSLSRILESPEVPKVFIGSFCTADSKDTISSEVHEIFTQEYIDFFDELKLLPSGCNVRKLNDVIKRAKKLKIHALIMEYLLKKDIHMMVAFILEYPFSKYPGCYPSSSSTGEIVDEFNFLSRKGVTMILGPLFVFCIAYFFFCTFCSIFYGN
;
A
#
# COMPACT_ATOMS: atom_id res chain seq x y z
N MET A 1 19.71 8.05 1.70
CA MET A 1 18.29 8.15 1.32
C MET A 1 17.50 8.99 2.32
N LEU A 2 17.38 8.56 3.59
CA LEU A 2 16.58 9.23 4.62
C LEU A 2 16.81 10.75 4.77
N PRO A 3 18.04 11.31 4.74
CA PRO A 3 18.23 12.76 4.81
C PRO A 3 17.57 13.53 3.66
N MET A 4 17.57 12.94 2.45
CA MET A 4 16.92 13.52 1.27
C MET A 4 15.40 13.43 1.36
N GLU A 5 14.86 12.34 1.91
CA GLU A 5 13.41 12.21 2.15
C GLU A 5 12.92 13.30 3.10
N LYS A 6 13.63 13.52 4.21
CA LYS A 6 13.30 14.57 5.19
C LYS A 6 13.42 15.96 4.59
N ARG A 7 14.49 16.24 3.85
CA ARG A 7 14.72 17.56 3.23
C ARG A 7 13.62 17.96 2.26
N HIS A 8 13.08 17.02 1.50
CA HIS A 8 12.05 17.28 0.49
C HIS A 8 10.65 16.82 0.90
N ILE A 9 10.43 16.54 2.18
CA ILE A 9 9.12 16.22 2.77
C ILE A 9 8.43 15.08 2.00
N TYR A 10 9.20 14.04 1.65
CA TYR A 10 8.77 12.97 0.75
C TYR A 10 7.54 12.20 1.29
N ASP A 11 7.43 12.08 2.60
CA ASP A 11 6.35 11.39 3.32
C ASP A 11 4.97 12.03 3.11
N GLN A 12 4.91 13.35 2.87
CA GLN A 12 3.65 14.06 2.62
C GLN A 12 3.10 13.84 1.20
N PHE A 13 3.95 13.41 0.26
CA PHE A 13 3.55 13.16 -1.13
C PHE A 13 3.39 11.68 -1.45
N TYR A 14 4.16 10.83 -0.78
CA TYR A 14 4.23 9.41 -1.12
C TYR A 14 4.03 8.53 0.10
N THR A 15 5.11 8.14 0.76
CA THR A 15 5.04 7.18 1.86
C THR A 15 6.02 7.53 2.97
N PRO A 16 5.73 7.11 4.22
CA PRO A 16 6.65 7.24 5.34
C PRO A 16 8.04 6.66 5.04
N ALA A 17 9.00 7.07 5.86
CA ALA A 17 10.34 6.50 5.87
C ALA A 17 10.28 4.99 6.17
N LEU A 18 11.23 4.25 5.60
CA LEU A 18 11.36 2.81 5.85
C LEU A 18 11.86 2.57 7.28
N TYR A 19 11.22 1.65 7.99
CA TYR A 19 11.58 1.25 9.35
C TYR A 19 12.55 0.07 9.34
N ARG A 20 13.40 -0.03 10.37
CA ARG A 20 14.37 -1.13 10.51
C ARG A 20 13.71 -2.51 10.42
N ALA A 21 12.58 -2.70 11.10
CA ALA A 21 11.82 -3.95 11.09
C ALA A 21 11.38 -4.39 9.68
N GLU A 22 11.19 -3.46 8.74
CA GLU A 22 10.82 -3.79 7.35
C GLU A 22 11.99 -4.45 6.60
N PHE A 23 13.23 -4.07 6.91
CA PHE A 23 14.42 -4.71 6.35
C PHE A 23 14.66 -6.11 6.93
N GLU A 24 14.36 -6.30 8.21
CA GLU A 24 14.54 -7.58 8.92
C GLU A 24 13.33 -8.52 8.78
N ALA A 25 12.21 -8.03 8.25
CA ALA A 25 10.97 -8.80 8.09
C ALA A 25 11.15 -10.09 7.29
N LYS A 26 10.46 -11.15 7.72
CA LYS A 26 10.26 -12.35 6.92
C LYS A 26 9.50 -12.02 5.63
N PRO A 27 9.68 -12.80 4.55
CA PRO A 27 8.90 -12.60 3.35
C PRO A 27 7.41 -12.73 3.64
N MET A 28 6.61 -11.89 3.00
CA MET A 28 5.16 -11.82 3.22
C MET A 28 4.38 -12.23 1.98
N VAL A 29 3.32 -13.02 2.17
CA VAL A 29 2.39 -13.42 1.11
C VAL A 29 1.02 -12.78 1.35
N LEU A 30 0.56 -11.99 0.39
CA LEU A 30 -0.74 -11.33 0.42
C LEU A 30 -1.78 -12.16 -0.35
N PHE A 31 -2.90 -12.48 0.28
CA PHE A 31 -4.01 -13.20 -0.36
C PHE A 31 -5.11 -12.20 -0.73
N LEU A 32 -5.40 -12.04 -2.02
CA LEU A 32 -6.46 -11.18 -2.55
C LEU A 32 -7.48 -11.99 -3.33
N GLY A 33 -8.74 -11.56 -3.30
CA GLY A 33 -9.81 -12.24 -4.02
C GLY A 33 -11.18 -11.82 -3.54
N GLN A 34 -12.17 -12.08 -4.38
CA GLN A 34 -13.57 -11.76 -4.06
C GLN A 34 -14.08 -12.54 -2.85
N TYR A 35 -15.28 -12.19 -2.43
CA TYR A 35 -15.96 -12.90 -1.36
C TYR A 35 -16.16 -14.39 -1.69
N SER A 36 -15.95 -15.26 -0.70
CA SER A 36 -16.11 -16.73 -0.79
C SER A 36 -15.25 -17.50 -1.80
N VAL A 37 -14.17 -16.92 -2.33
CA VAL A 37 -13.23 -17.63 -3.24
C VAL A 37 -12.27 -18.60 -2.52
N GLY A 38 -12.26 -18.60 -1.18
CA GLY A 38 -11.48 -19.55 -0.37
C GLY A 38 -10.08 -19.07 0.08
N LYS A 39 -9.87 -17.76 0.29
CA LYS A 39 -8.60 -17.21 0.83
C LYS A 39 -8.21 -17.83 2.17
N THR A 40 -9.10 -17.71 3.16
CA THR A 40 -8.94 -18.28 4.50
C THR A 40 -8.77 -19.80 4.46
N SER A 41 -9.55 -20.50 3.63
CA SER A 41 -9.43 -21.96 3.45
C SER A 41 -8.08 -22.36 2.85
N MET A 42 -7.58 -21.61 1.87
CA MET A 42 -6.26 -21.84 1.29
C MET A 42 -5.16 -21.63 2.32
N ILE A 43 -5.25 -20.59 3.15
CA ILE A 43 -4.29 -20.37 4.24
C ILE A 43 -4.33 -21.54 5.23
N LYS A 44 -5.52 -22.00 5.63
CA LYS A 44 -5.69 -23.19 6.47
C LYS A 44 -5.04 -24.43 5.83
N PHE A 45 -5.21 -24.62 4.52
CA PHE A 45 -4.56 -25.69 3.76
C PHE A 45 -3.04 -25.58 3.81
N LEU A 46 -2.46 -24.39 3.59
CA LEU A 46 -1.02 -24.15 3.69
C LEU A 46 -0.48 -24.37 5.11
N LEU A 47 -1.31 -24.16 6.13
CA LEU A 47 -1.00 -24.41 7.53
C LEU A 47 -1.31 -25.86 7.93
N ASN A 48 -1.36 -26.80 6.99
CA ASN A 48 -1.63 -28.22 7.21
C ASN A 48 -2.92 -28.49 7.99
N GLY A 49 -3.98 -27.72 7.72
CA GLY A 49 -5.27 -27.86 8.40
C GLY A 49 -5.42 -27.07 9.69
N MET A 50 -4.36 -26.42 10.18
CA MET A 50 -4.44 -25.59 11.39
C MET A 50 -5.21 -24.31 11.13
N GLU A 51 -6.22 -24.05 11.95
CA GLU A 51 -6.94 -22.77 11.98
C GLU A 51 -6.17 -21.75 12.81
N TYR A 52 -6.05 -20.53 12.27
CA TYR A 52 -5.43 -19.43 12.99
C TYR A 52 -6.48 -18.68 13.83
N PRO A 53 -6.10 -18.11 14.99
CA PRO A 53 -7.04 -17.39 15.84
C PRO A 53 -7.77 -16.27 15.08
N GLY A 54 -9.10 -16.29 15.14
CA GLY A 54 -9.94 -15.31 14.44
C GLY A 54 -10.26 -15.65 12.98
N SER A 55 -9.81 -16.81 12.46
CA SER A 55 -10.32 -17.33 11.18
C SER A 55 -11.79 -17.76 11.38
N MET A 56 -12.74 -16.99 10.83
CA MET A 56 -14.11 -17.44 10.70
C MET A 56 -14.29 -17.96 9.27
N ILE A 57 -14.57 -19.25 9.08
CA ILE A 57 -14.88 -19.83 7.76
C ILE A 57 -16.38 -20.08 7.74
N GLY A 58 -17.12 -19.30 6.95
CA GLY A 58 -18.57 -19.41 6.85
C GLY A 58 -19.13 -18.78 5.56
N PRO A 59 -20.38 -19.11 5.17
CA PRO A 59 -20.99 -18.59 3.95
C PRO A 59 -21.36 -17.09 4.02
N GLU A 60 -21.53 -16.54 5.21
CA GLU A 60 -21.75 -15.09 5.47
C GLU A 60 -20.42 -14.32 5.62
N PRO A 61 -20.34 -13.02 5.26
CA PRO A 61 -19.09 -12.27 5.25
C PRO A 61 -18.33 -12.34 6.57
N THR A 62 -17.35 -13.24 6.59
CA THR A 62 -16.71 -13.73 7.81
C THR A 62 -15.38 -13.02 8.08
N THR A 63 -14.68 -12.60 7.03
CA THR A 63 -13.41 -11.87 7.13
C THR A 63 -13.62 -10.39 6.78
N ASP A 64 -13.82 -9.58 7.81
CA ASP A 64 -14.00 -8.12 7.71
C ASP A 64 -12.70 -7.34 8.01
N CYS A 65 -11.63 -8.05 8.37
CA CYS A 65 -10.35 -7.47 8.79
C CYS A 65 -9.17 -7.97 7.96
N PHE A 66 -8.18 -7.12 7.74
CA PHE A 66 -6.85 -7.55 7.34
C PHE A 66 -6.22 -8.34 8.48
N THR A 67 -5.86 -9.60 8.24
CA THR A 67 -5.32 -10.47 9.29
C THR A 67 -3.90 -10.87 8.93
N VAL A 68 -2.94 -10.41 9.72
CA VAL A 68 -1.54 -10.81 9.63
C VAL A 68 -1.34 -12.08 10.43
N ILE A 69 -0.91 -13.14 9.76
CA ILE A 69 -0.72 -14.46 10.35
C ILE A 69 0.77 -14.75 10.41
N TYR A 70 1.32 -14.83 11.62
CA TYR A 70 2.76 -14.95 11.85
C TYR A 70 3.08 -15.87 13.03
N HIS A 71 4.32 -16.34 13.08
CA HIS A 71 4.74 -17.32 14.08
C HIS A 71 4.81 -16.71 15.48
N SER A 72 4.27 -17.46 16.45
CA SER A 72 4.51 -17.29 17.88
C SER A 72 4.43 -18.66 18.55
N ALA A 73 5.06 -18.82 19.71
CA ALA A 73 4.95 -20.04 20.50
C ALA A 73 3.51 -20.32 20.96
N ASN A 74 2.73 -19.26 21.20
CA ASN A 74 1.36 -19.35 21.70
C ASN A 74 0.39 -18.82 20.65
N ALA A 75 -0.75 -19.48 20.51
CA ALA A 75 -1.81 -19.01 19.64
C ALA A 75 -2.57 -17.85 20.29
N SER A 76 -2.58 -16.68 19.65
CA SER A 76 -3.28 -15.50 20.17
C SER A 76 -3.70 -14.53 19.07
N THR A 77 -4.63 -13.64 19.40
CA THR A 77 -4.98 -12.49 18.56
C THR A 77 -4.32 -11.22 19.08
N VAL A 78 -3.92 -10.34 18.15
CA VAL A 78 -3.28 -9.06 18.45
C VAL A 78 -4.04 -7.95 17.72
N MET A 79 -4.24 -6.81 18.37
CA MET A 79 -4.93 -5.67 17.75
C MET A 79 -4.03 -4.98 16.72
N GLY A 80 -4.61 -4.44 15.65
CA GLY A 80 -3.85 -3.73 14.61
C GLY A 80 -3.08 -2.51 15.13
N THR A 81 -3.63 -1.80 16.12
CA THR A 81 -2.92 -0.70 16.81
C THR A 81 -1.67 -1.19 17.53
N SER A 82 -1.74 -2.35 18.20
CA SER A 82 -0.58 -2.97 18.85
C SER A 82 0.47 -3.38 17.83
N LEU A 83 0.07 -4.00 16.70
CA LEU A 83 0.99 -4.35 15.61
C LEU A 83 1.72 -3.12 15.05
N ALA A 84 1.01 -2.01 14.87
CA ALA A 84 1.58 -0.78 14.33
C ALA A 84 2.42 0.01 15.36
N SER A 85 2.29 -0.30 16.64
CA SER A 85 3.14 0.29 17.70
C SER A 85 4.39 -0.53 18.00
N ASP A 86 4.40 -1.81 17.61
CA ASP A 86 5.51 -2.71 17.89
C ASP A 86 6.71 -2.40 16.98
N ASN A 87 7.85 -2.07 17.62
CA ASN A 87 9.06 -1.72 16.90
C ASN A 87 9.79 -2.90 16.25
N THR A 88 9.43 -4.12 16.63
CA THR A 88 10.01 -5.36 16.11
C THR A 88 9.27 -5.87 14.87
N LEU A 89 8.06 -5.36 14.60
CA LEU A 89 7.22 -5.79 13.50
C LEU A 89 7.19 -4.77 12.34
N PRO A 90 7.05 -5.22 11.09
CA PRO A 90 7.12 -4.35 9.90
C PRO A 90 5.81 -3.59 9.59
N PHE A 91 5.00 -3.27 10.61
CA PHE A 91 3.65 -2.72 10.43
C PHE A 91 3.52 -1.27 10.88
N GLN A 92 4.56 -0.65 11.45
CA GLN A 92 4.51 0.73 11.95
C GLN A 92 4.06 1.75 10.91
N SER A 93 4.51 1.56 9.68
CA SER A 93 4.19 2.44 8.58
C SER A 93 2.71 2.45 8.20
N LEU A 94 1.93 1.43 8.60
CA LEU A 94 0.48 1.37 8.38
C LEU A 94 -0.30 2.39 9.24
N ASN A 95 0.35 3.03 10.23
CA ASN A 95 -0.24 4.15 10.97
C ASN A 95 -0.70 5.31 10.04
N MET A 96 -0.12 5.43 8.84
CA MET A 96 -0.51 6.44 7.85
C MET A 96 -1.97 6.33 7.41
N PHE A 97 -2.60 5.15 7.54
CA PHE A 97 -4.01 4.93 7.20
C PHE A 97 -4.98 5.27 8.34
N GLY A 98 -4.46 5.65 9.51
CA GLY A 98 -5.24 6.10 10.65
C GLY A 98 -5.98 4.99 11.40
N SER A 99 -6.68 5.38 12.46
CA SER A 99 -7.35 4.48 13.40
C SER A 99 -8.48 3.66 12.75
N ALA A 100 -9.18 4.25 11.78
CA ALA A 100 -10.26 3.57 11.06
C ALA A 100 -9.78 2.28 10.38
N PHE A 101 -8.61 2.31 9.74
CA PHE A 101 -7.98 1.11 9.18
C PHE A 101 -7.43 0.18 10.27
N LEU A 102 -6.70 0.71 11.26
CA LEU A 102 -6.05 -0.12 12.29
C LEU A 102 -7.05 -0.92 13.14
N THR A 103 -8.28 -0.44 13.31
CA THR A 103 -9.36 -1.20 13.97
C THR A 103 -9.87 -2.37 13.13
N ARG A 104 -9.65 -2.31 11.80
CA ARG A 104 -9.96 -3.34 10.80
C ARG A 104 -8.71 -4.14 10.40
N MET A 105 -7.65 -4.05 11.19
CA MET A 105 -6.44 -4.87 11.07
C MET A 105 -6.25 -5.67 12.36
N ARG A 106 -5.82 -6.92 12.24
CA ARG A 106 -5.52 -7.81 13.36
C ARG A 106 -4.29 -8.66 13.07
N GLY A 107 -3.67 -9.14 14.13
CA GLY A 107 -2.67 -10.19 14.10
C GLY A 107 -3.28 -11.48 14.62
N ALA A 108 -2.92 -12.59 13.99
CA ALA A 108 -3.18 -13.93 14.45
C ALA A 108 -1.84 -14.64 14.55
N THR A 109 -1.54 -15.17 15.73
CA THR A 109 -0.30 -15.90 15.96
C THR A 109 -0.59 -17.37 16.24
N LEU A 110 0.33 -18.25 15.84
CA LEU A 110 0.25 -19.68 16.10
C LEU A 110 1.62 -20.37 15.90
N PRO A 111 1.88 -21.48 16.60
CA PRO A 111 3.10 -22.25 16.45
C PRO A 111 3.06 -23.08 15.16
N SER A 112 3.58 -22.51 14.07
CA SER A 112 3.71 -23.19 12.78
C SER A 112 5.13 -23.07 12.26
N LYS A 113 5.71 -24.20 11.83
CA LYS A 113 7.05 -24.26 11.20
C LYS A 113 7.11 -23.44 9.91
N LEU A 114 6.03 -23.40 9.13
CA LEU A 114 5.97 -22.58 7.92
C LEU A 114 6.07 -21.09 8.25
N LEU A 115 5.39 -20.67 9.32
CA LEU A 115 5.38 -19.27 9.75
C LEU A 115 6.72 -18.83 10.39
N GLU A 116 7.61 -19.77 10.71
CA GLU A 116 8.98 -19.43 11.11
C GLU A 116 9.75 -18.77 9.96
N HIS A 117 9.36 -19.03 8.72
CA HIS A 117 10.05 -18.54 7.53
C HIS A 117 9.24 -17.52 6.72
N ILE A 118 7.91 -17.51 6.84
CA ILE A 118 7.01 -16.69 6.02
C ILE A 118 5.92 -16.06 6.90
N THR A 119 5.44 -14.88 6.52
CA THR A 119 4.23 -14.26 7.10
C THR A 119 3.10 -14.28 6.07
N PHE A 120 1.89 -14.60 6.47
CA PHE A 120 0.72 -14.50 5.60
C PHE A 120 -0.11 -13.27 5.95
N MET A 121 -0.77 -12.70 4.95
CA MET A 121 -1.74 -11.65 5.14
C MET A 121 -3.04 -12.03 4.42
N ASP A 122 -4.04 -12.40 5.21
CA ASP A 122 -5.40 -12.59 4.72
C ASP A 122 -6.10 -11.23 4.60
N THR A 123 -6.84 -11.04 3.52
CA THR A 123 -7.56 -9.79 3.27
C THR A 123 -9.07 -10.02 3.31
N PRO A 124 -9.86 -8.99 3.66
CA PRO A 124 -11.30 -9.04 3.51
C PRO A 124 -11.73 -9.42 2.09
N GLY A 125 -12.84 -10.16 1.99
CA GLY A 125 -13.44 -10.46 0.68
C GLY A 125 -13.83 -9.18 -0.05
N ILE A 126 -13.36 -9.04 -1.30
CA ILE A 126 -13.76 -7.91 -2.15
C ILE A 126 -15.22 -8.15 -2.57
N LEU A 127 -16.09 -7.25 -2.14
CA LEU A 127 -17.54 -7.32 -2.36
C LEU A 127 -17.90 -6.59 -3.65
N SER A 128 -18.89 -7.12 -4.36
CA SER A 128 -19.50 -6.45 -5.51
C SER A 128 -20.62 -5.50 -5.04
N GLY A 129 -20.30 -4.27 -4.63
CA GLY A 129 -21.35 -3.29 -4.35
C GLY A 129 -20.91 -1.99 -3.65
N GLN A 130 -21.41 -0.85 -4.14
CA GLN A 130 -21.05 0.49 -3.63
C GLN A 130 -21.39 0.71 -2.14
N LYS A 131 -22.49 0.12 -1.61
CA LYS A 131 -22.90 0.30 -0.20
C LYS A 131 -21.88 -0.22 0.81
N GLN A 132 -21.10 -1.24 0.42
CA GLN A 132 -20.07 -1.85 1.26
C GLN A 132 -18.72 -1.07 1.19
N ARG A 133 -18.52 -0.23 0.17
CA ARG A 133 -17.34 0.65 0.10
C ARG A 133 -17.42 1.73 1.17
N SER A 134 -18.60 2.32 1.35
CA SER A 134 -18.84 3.38 2.33
C SER A 134 -18.80 2.89 3.78
N SER A 135 -19.06 1.59 4.04
CA SER A 135 -19.11 1.03 5.40
C SER A 135 -17.75 0.77 6.03
N ARG A 136 -16.68 0.63 5.23
CA ARG A 136 -15.34 0.25 5.74
C ARG A 136 -14.64 1.38 6.49
N GLY A 137 -14.89 2.63 6.11
CA GLY A 137 -14.25 3.80 6.73
C GLY A 137 -12.77 4.00 6.38
N TYR A 138 -12.24 3.26 5.40
CA TYR A 138 -10.89 3.43 4.85
C TYR A 138 -10.86 3.08 3.36
N ASP A 139 -9.87 3.61 2.62
CA ASP A 139 -9.66 3.28 1.21
C ASP A 139 -8.93 1.94 1.05
N PHE A 140 -9.70 0.90 0.74
CA PHE A 140 -9.18 -0.46 0.55
C PHE A 140 -8.16 -0.55 -0.58
N ALA A 141 -8.36 0.14 -1.70
CA ALA A 141 -7.46 0.05 -2.84
C ALA A 141 -6.10 0.69 -2.53
N SER A 142 -6.11 1.85 -1.84
CA SER A 142 -4.88 2.50 -1.40
C SER A 142 -4.11 1.66 -0.37
N VAL A 143 -4.80 1.02 0.57
CA VAL A 143 -4.18 0.10 1.54
C VAL A 143 -3.55 -1.10 0.82
N VAL A 144 -4.27 -1.75 -0.09
CA VAL A 144 -3.75 -2.91 -0.83
C VAL A 144 -2.56 -2.51 -1.70
N ASN A 145 -2.61 -1.38 -2.41
CA ASN A 145 -1.49 -0.86 -3.18
C ASN A 145 -0.22 -0.69 -2.32
N TYR A 146 -0.40 -0.10 -1.13
CA TYR A 146 0.69 0.11 -0.20
C TYR A 146 1.31 -1.20 0.30
N ILE A 147 0.46 -2.15 0.68
CA ILE A 147 0.88 -3.47 1.15
C ILE A 147 1.53 -4.26 0.01
N ALA A 148 1.01 -4.19 -1.22
CA ALA A 148 1.57 -4.84 -2.41
C ALA A 148 3.04 -4.44 -2.66
N GLY A 149 3.39 -3.18 -2.35
CA GLY A 149 4.77 -2.70 -2.41
C GLY A 149 5.70 -3.30 -1.34
N LYS A 150 5.17 -3.92 -0.29
CA LYS A 150 5.94 -4.47 0.84
C LYS A 150 5.97 -5.99 0.92
N VAL A 151 5.04 -6.65 0.25
CA VAL A 151 4.98 -8.10 0.20
C VAL A 151 5.90 -8.65 -0.88
N ASP A 152 6.17 -9.93 -0.75
CA ASP A 152 7.06 -10.70 -1.60
C ASP A 152 6.28 -11.48 -2.66
N MET A 153 5.05 -11.89 -2.34
CA MET A 153 4.15 -12.61 -3.24
C MET A 153 2.72 -12.12 -3.04
N ILE A 154 1.99 -12.01 -4.14
CA ILE A 154 0.57 -11.63 -4.17
C ILE A 154 -0.19 -12.77 -4.82
N VAL A 155 -1.03 -13.46 -4.05
CA VAL A 155 -1.87 -14.55 -4.54
C VAL A 155 -3.24 -13.99 -4.89
N LEU A 156 -3.60 -14.02 -6.17
CA LEU A 156 -4.93 -13.64 -6.66
C LEU A 156 -5.80 -14.89 -6.79
N LEU A 157 -6.82 -15.01 -5.94
CA LEU A 157 -7.72 -16.17 -5.92
C LEU A 157 -8.98 -15.90 -6.73
N PHE A 158 -9.30 -16.87 -7.60
CA PHE A 158 -10.52 -16.93 -8.40
C PHE A 158 -11.25 -18.26 -8.13
N ASP A 159 -12.57 -18.22 -8.21
CA ASP A 159 -13.44 -19.40 -8.08
C ASP A 159 -13.85 -19.88 -9.48
N THR A 160 -13.68 -21.16 -9.78
CA THR A 160 -14.07 -21.76 -11.07
C THR A 160 -15.54 -21.54 -11.43
N SER A 161 -16.43 -21.49 -10.43
CA SER A 161 -17.87 -21.30 -10.62
C SER A 161 -18.27 -19.84 -10.85
N LYS A 162 -17.42 -18.88 -10.49
CA LYS A 162 -17.69 -17.44 -10.51
C LYS A 162 -16.47 -16.65 -10.98
N LEU A 163 -16.30 -16.60 -12.30
CA LEU A 163 -15.21 -15.86 -12.93
C LEU A 163 -15.47 -14.35 -13.10
N ASP A 164 -16.67 -13.87 -12.78
CA ASP A 164 -17.01 -12.45 -12.92
C ASP A 164 -16.15 -11.60 -12.00
N ILE A 165 -15.22 -10.84 -12.59
CA ILE A 165 -14.37 -9.90 -11.86
C ILE A 165 -15.17 -8.62 -11.61
N SER A 166 -15.57 -8.36 -10.36
CA SER A 166 -16.23 -7.11 -10.00
C SER A 166 -15.34 -5.89 -10.27
N ASP A 167 -15.96 -4.73 -10.54
CA ASP A 167 -15.20 -3.51 -10.84
C ASP A 167 -14.30 -3.05 -9.68
N GLU A 168 -14.69 -3.34 -8.43
CA GLU A 168 -13.82 -3.11 -7.27
C GLU A 168 -12.57 -3.97 -7.34
N TYR A 169 -12.73 -5.27 -7.68
CA TYR A 169 -11.59 -6.15 -7.78
C TYR A 169 -10.69 -5.77 -8.97
N LYS A 170 -11.27 -5.34 -10.10
CA LYS A 170 -10.50 -4.77 -11.21
C LYS A 170 -9.66 -3.57 -10.77
N GLN A 171 -10.26 -2.64 -10.04
CA GLN A 171 -9.55 -1.46 -9.51
C GLN A 171 -8.40 -1.87 -8.59
N VAL A 172 -8.63 -2.84 -7.70
CA VAL A 172 -7.58 -3.35 -6.81
C VAL A 172 -6.45 -4.01 -7.59
N ILE A 173 -6.75 -4.81 -8.61
CA ILE A 173 -5.74 -5.44 -9.48
C ILE A 173 -4.96 -4.37 -10.26
N GLN A 174 -5.62 -3.32 -10.78
CA GLN A 174 -4.94 -2.20 -11.44
C GLN A 174 -4.00 -1.44 -10.50
N CYS A 175 -4.34 -1.36 -9.21
CA CYS A 175 -3.46 -0.78 -8.20
C CYS A 175 -2.20 -1.62 -7.93
N LEU A 176 -2.12 -2.88 -8.40
CA LEU A 176 -0.91 -3.71 -8.27
C LEU A 176 0.15 -3.40 -9.34
N LYS A 177 -0.10 -2.43 -10.23
CA LYS A 177 0.83 -2.02 -11.27
C LYS A 177 2.22 -1.69 -10.69
N GLY A 178 3.26 -2.23 -11.30
CA GLY A 178 4.66 -2.16 -10.84
C GLY A 178 5.08 -3.24 -9.84
N ASN A 179 4.17 -4.16 -9.48
CA ASN A 179 4.40 -5.37 -8.68
C ASN A 179 3.90 -6.64 -9.40
N GLU A 180 3.74 -6.61 -10.72
CA GLU A 180 3.22 -7.71 -11.53
C GLU A 180 4.07 -8.98 -11.39
N GLU A 181 5.38 -8.82 -11.19
CA GLU A 181 6.33 -9.92 -10.98
C GLU A 181 6.04 -10.74 -9.72
N LYS A 182 5.31 -10.15 -8.76
CA LYS A 182 4.96 -10.78 -7.48
C LYS A 182 3.66 -11.57 -7.56
N ILE A 183 2.90 -11.42 -8.65
CA ILE A 183 1.54 -11.95 -8.78
C ILE A 183 1.57 -13.44 -9.15
N LYS A 184 0.84 -14.25 -8.38
CA LYS A 184 0.56 -15.67 -8.66
C LYS A 184 -0.96 -15.84 -8.69
N ILE A 185 -1.50 -16.37 -9.78
CA ILE A 185 -2.95 -16.54 -9.93
C ILE A 185 -3.32 -17.95 -9.49
N VAL A 186 -4.35 -18.09 -8.66
CA VAL A 186 -4.86 -19.38 -8.21
C VAL A 186 -6.32 -19.50 -8.61
N LEU A 187 -6.62 -20.51 -9.42
CA LEU A 187 -7.96 -20.93 -9.77
C LEU A 187 -8.40 -22.04 -8.81
N ASN A 188 -9.15 -21.65 -7.79
CA ASN A 188 -9.60 -22.50 -6.69
C ASN A 188 -10.94 -23.18 -7.00
N LYS A 189 -11.27 -24.23 -6.25
CA LYS A 189 -12.48 -25.06 -6.41
C LYS A 189 -12.56 -25.76 -7.76
N ALA A 190 -11.42 -26.11 -8.32
CA ALA A 190 -11.34 -26.78 -9.61
C ALA A 190 -11.97 -28.18 -9.63
N ASP A 191 -12.21 -28.78 -8.46
CA ASP A 191 -12.97 -30.02 -8.27
C ASP A 191 -14.46 -29.91 -8.64
N GLN A 192 -15.00 -28.69 -8.72
CA GLN A 192 -16.41 -28.46 -9.04
C GLN A 192 -16.73 -28.51 -10.54
N VAL A 193 -15.71 -28.51 -11.40
CA VAL A 193 -15.84 -28.44 -12.86
C VAL A 193 -15.09 -29.60 -13.53
N GLY A 194 -15.61 -30.07 -14.66
CA GLY A 194 -14.92 -31.12 -15.44
C GLY A 194 -13.66 -30.60 -16.14
N ALA A 195 -12.76 -31.50 -16.54
CA ALA A 195 -11.47 -31.13 -17.16
C ALA A 195 -11.61 -30.25 -18.42
N ALA A 196 -12.57 -30.55 -19.30
CA ALA A 196 -12.80 -29.75 -20.51
C ALA A 196 -13.34 -28.33 -20.21
N GLU A 197 -14.19 -28.22 -19.19
CA GLU A 197 -14.73 -26.94 -18.74
C GLU A 197 -13.63 -26.10 -18.05
N LEU A 198 -12.77 -26.73 -17.26
CA LEU A 198 -11.65 -26.09 -16.58
C LEU A 198 -10.70 -25.37 -17.56
N ILE A 199 -10.44 -25.97 -18.73
CA ILE A 199 -9.65 -25.32 -19.80
C ILE A 199 -10.34 -24.05 -20.31
N ARG A 200 -11.67 -24.09 -20.49
CA ARG A 200 -12.47 -22.93 -20.93
C ARG A 200 -12.49 -21.83 -19.86
N VAL A 201 -12.70 -22.21 -18.60
CA VAL A 201 -12.70 -21.33 -17.42
C VAL A 201 -11.34 -20.63 -17.29
N ARG A 202 -10.23 -21.37 -17.39
CA ARG A 202 -8.87 -20.81 -17.41
C ARG A 202 -8.69 -19.81 -18.56
N GLY A 203 -9.14 -20.15 -19.77
CA GLY A 203 -9.06 -19.27 -20.94
C GLY A 203 -9.84 -17.97 -20.74
N ALA A 204 -11.07 -18.05 -20.25
CA ALA A 204 -11.92 -16.89 -19.97
C ALA A 204 -11.35 -15.98 -18.87
N LEU A 205 -10.76 -16.56 -17.83
CA LEU A 205 -10.06 -15.81 -16.78
C LEU A 205 -8.86 -15.05 -17.37
N MET A 206 -8.01 -15.73 -18.14
CA MET A 206 -6.83 -15.11 -18.74
C MET A 206 -7.19 -14.01 -19.73
N TRP A 207 -8.25 -14.21 -20.52
CA TRP A 207 -8.79 -13.16 -21.38
C TRP A 207 -9.19 -11.93 -20.58
N SER A 208 -9.92 -12.12 -19.48
CA SER A 208 -10.35 -11.02 -18.62
C SER A 208 -9.17 -10.30 -17.96
N LEU A 209 -8.18 -11.05 -17.47
CA LEU A 209 -6.98 -10.49 -16.84
C LEU A 209 -6.05 -9.78 -17.83
N SER A 210 -5.96 -10.24 -19.08
CA SER A 210 -5.14 -9.58 -20.12
C SER A 210 -5.56 -8.13 -20.40
N ARG A 211 -6.82 -7.79 -20.11
CA ARG A 211 -7.36 -6.44 -20.25
C ARG A 211 -7.10 -5.54 -19.04
N ILE A 212 -6.68 -6.13 -17.91
CA ILE A 212 -6.53 -5.47 -16.62
C ILE A 212 -5.04 -5.36 -16.25
N LEU A 213 -4.29 -6.45 -16.43
CA LEU A 213 -2.85 -6.51 -16.18
C LEU A 213 -2.11 -5.97 -17.39
N GLU A 214 -1.40 -4.85 -17.20
CA GLU A 214 -0.53 -4.25 -18.22
C GLU A 214 0.88 -4.86 -18.20
N SER A 215 0.97 -6.19 -18.03
CA SER A 215 2.24 -6.91 -18.06
C SER A 215 2.42 -7.61 -19.41
N PRO A 216 3.60 -7.49 -20.05
CA PRO A 216 3.91 -8.29 -21.23
C PRO A 216 4.07 -9.78 -20.89
N GLU A 217 4.38 -10.11 -19.64
CA GLU A 217 4.56 -11.48 -19.17
C GLU A 217 3.24 -12.06 -18.68
N VAL A 218 2.95 -13.29 -19.12
CA VAL A 218 1.75 -14.02 -18.72
C VAL A 218 1.98 -14.63 -17.34
N PRO A 219 1.25 -14.21 -16.28
CA PRO A 219 1.38 -14.81 -14.97
C PRO A 219 0.99 -16.28 -14.97
N LYS A 220 1.73 -17.10 -14.24
CA LYS A 220 1.40 -18.53 -14.05
C LYS A 220 0.09 -18.65 -13.27
N VAL A 221 -0.78 -19.54 -13.75
CA VAL A 221 -2.07 -19.87 -13.13
C VAL A 221 -1.95 -21.26 -12.51
N PHE A 222 -2.08 -21.33 -11.19
CA PHE A 222 -2.15 -22.58 -10.43
C PHE A 222 -3.60 -23.03 -10.34
N ILE A 223 -3.84 -24.32 -10.54
CA ILE A 223 -5.20 -24.86 -10.58
C ILE A 223 -5.34 -25.92 -9.50
N GLY A 224 -6.38 -25.80 -8.67
CA GLY A 224 -6.64 -26.81 -7.66
C GLY A 224 -7.83 -26.52 -6.76
N SER A 225 -7.93 -27.30 -5.68
CA SER A 225 -8.94 -27.16 -4.64
C SER A 225 -8.26 -27.15 -3.28
N PHE A 226 -8.05 -25.95 -2.74
CA PHE A 226 -7.31 -25.71 -1.51
C PHE A 226 -8.23 -25.78 -0.28
N CYS A 227 -8.88 -26.93 -0.08
CA CYS A 227 -9.76 -27.20 1.05
C CYS A 227 -9.23 -28.36 1.90
N THR A 228 -9.29 -28.22 3.23
CA THR A 228 -8.79 -29.22 4.19
C THR A 228 -9.89 -30.22 4.54
N ALA A 229 -9.84 -31.42 3.94
CA ALA A 229 -10.63 -32.64 4.24
C ALA A 229 -12.16 -32.43 4.19
N ASP A 230 -12.89 -32.90 3.18
CA ASP A 230 -13.32 -34.31 3.05
C ASP A 230 -13.56 -34.73 1.58
N SER A 231 -13.10 -33.94 0.60
CA SER A 231 -13.36 -34.16 -0.83
C SER A 231 -12.38 -35.12 -1.52
N LYS A 232 -11.76 -36.05 -0.78
CA LYS A 232 -10.88 -37.06 -1.39
C LYS A 232 -11.66 -38.12 -2.18
N ASP A 233 -12.95 -38.29 -1.90
CA ASP A 233 -13.73 -39.42 -2.40
C ASP A 233 -14.46 -39.13 -3.73
N THR A 234 -14.39 -37.90 -4.27
CA THR A 234 -15.21 -37.50 -5.44
C THR A 234 -14.39 -37.01 -6.64
N ILE A 235 -13.06 -36.95 -6.55
CA ILE A 235 -12.21 -36.44 -7.65
C ILE A 235 -11.70 -37.63 -8.47
N SER A 236 -11.90 -37.60 -9.79
CA SER A 236 -11.33 -38.60 -10.70
C SER A 236 -9.79 -38.62 -10.60
N SER A 237 -9.19 -39.80 -10.67
CA SER A 237 -7.74 -40.00 -10.46
C SER A 237 -6.87 -39.11 -11.33
N GLU A 238 -7.25 -38.87 -12.59
CA GLU A 238 -6.50 -38.05 -13.55
C GLU A 238 -6.46 -36.57 -13.17
N VAL A 239 -7.57 -36.02 -12.66
CA VAL A 239 -7.65 -34.61 -12.25
C VAL A 239 -6.87 -34.39 -10.94
N HIS A 240 -6.81 -35.41 -10.09
CA HIS A 240 -6.05 -35.39 -8.85
C HIS A 240 -4.54 -35.30 -9.07
N GLU A 241 -4.01 -36.00 -10.08
CA GLU A 241 -2.58 -35.93 -10.45
C GLU A 241 -2.20 -34.52 -10.94
N ILE A 242 -3.05 -33.90 -11.77
CA ILE A 242 -2.85 -32.51 -12.24
C ILE A 242 -2.81 -31.55 -11.05
N PHE A 243 -3.76 -31.64 -10.13
CA PHE A 243 -3.77 -30.77 -8.94
C PHE A 243 -2.55 -30.99 -8.06
N THR A 244 -2.09 -32.23 -7.91
CA THR A 244 -0.90 -32.55 -7.12
C THR A 244 0.34 -31.86 -7.70
N GLN A 245 0.51 -31.88 -9.02
CA GLN A 245 1.62 -31.18 -9.66
C GLN A 245 1.52 -29.66 -9.48
N GLU A 246 0.33 -29.08 -9.66
CA GLU A 246 0.09 -27.64 -9.44
C GLU A 246 0.35 -27.23 -7.98
N TYR A 247 0.03 -28.09 -7.01
CA TYR A 247 0.36 -27.86 -5.61
C TYR A 247 1.87 -27.87 -5.38
N ILE A 248 2.59 -28.88 -5.90
CA ILE A 248 4.05 -28.97 -5.77
C ILE A 248 4.69 -27.70 -6.32
N ASP A 249 4.30 -27.29 -7.53
CA ASP A 249 4.81 -26.08 -8.17
C ASP A 249 4.53 -24.82 -7.34
N PHE A 250 3.34 -24.69 -6.75
CA PHE A 250 3.00 -23.56 -5.88
C PHE A 250 3.81 -23.57 -4.58
N PHE A 251 4.01 -24.75 -3.97
CA PHE A 251 4.82 -24.89 -2.77
C PHE A 251 6.29 -24.58 -3.02
N ASP A 252 6.82 -24.93 -4.20
CA ASP A 252 8.19 -24.61 -4.56
C ASP A 252 8.40 -23.11 -4.71
N GLU A 253 7.43 -22.38 -5.28
CA GLU A 253 7.43 -20.91 -5.29
C GLU A 253 7.46 -20.32 -3.87
N LEU A 254 6.67 -20.87 -2.94
CA LEU A 254 6.70 -20.44 -1.54
C LEU A 254 8.05 -20.71 -0.87
N LYS A 255 8.67 -21.88 -1.12
CA LYS A 255 9.98 -22.25 -0.56
C LYS A 255 11.11 -21.33 -1.04
N LEU A 256 10.99 -20.76 -2.24
CA LEU A 256 12.00 -19.85 -2.80
C LEU A 256 11.92 -18.43 -2.20
N LEU A 257 10.81 -18.06 -1.54
CA LEU A 257 10.61 -16.70 -1.02
C LEU A 257 11.70 -16.24 -0.04
N PRO A 258 12.11 -17.02 0.97
CA PRO A 258 13.13 -16.58 1.92
C PRO A 258 14.50 -16.35 1.27
N SER A 259 14.87 -17.15 0.26
CA SER A 259 16.13 -16.99 -0.45
C SER A 259 16.16 -15.73 -1.33
N GLY A 260 15.02 -15.38 -1.93
CA GLY A 260 14.91 -14.22 -2.82
C GLY A 260 14.56 -12.88 -2.13
N CYS A 261 14.22 -12.88 -0.83
CA CYS A 261 13.69 -11.69 -0.17
C CYS A 261 14.69 -10.51 -0.13
N ASN A 262 15.98 -10.78 0.14
CA ASN A 262 16.99 -9.73 0.25
C ASN A 262 17.22 -8.98 -1.07
N VAL A 263 17.27 -9.72 -2.19
CA VAL A 263 17.41 -9.13 -3.52
C VAL A 263 16.20 -8.27 -3.87
N ARG A 264 14.99 -8.74 -3.52
CA ARG A 264 13.75 -7.97 -3.74
C ARG A 264 13.69 -6.70 -2.91
N LYS A 265 14.02 -6.77 -1.61
CA LYS A 265 14.10 -5.59 -0.74
C LYS A 265 15.11 -4.57 -1.28
N LEU A 266 16.27 -5.03 -1.77
CA LEU A 266 17.23 -4.16 -2.43
C LEU A 266 16.63 -3.48 -3.68
N ASN A 267 15.92 -4.23 -4.52
CA ASN A 267 15.24 -3.68 -5.70
C ASN A 267 14.17 -2.64 -5.31
N ASP A 268 13.40 -2.87 -4.24
CA ASP A 268 12.40 -1.93 -3.75
C ASP A 268 13.04 -0.64 -3.21
N VAL A 269 14.18 -0.76 -2.52
CA VAL A 269 15.00 0.40 -2.10
C VAL A 269 15.52 1.16 -3.32
N ILE A 270 15.98 0.48 -4.37
CA ILE A 270 16.42 1.12 -5.63
C ILE A 270 15.25 1.83 -6.32
N LYS A 271 14.08 1.19 -6.43
CA LYS A 271 12.85 1.79 -6.98
C LYS A 271 12.51 3.07 -6.20
N ARG A 272 12.53 3.03 -4.87
CA ARG A 272 12.32 4.20 -3.99
C ARG A 272 13.37 5.29 -4.19
N ALA A 273 14.66 4.94 -4.27
CA ALA A 273 15.75 5.89 -4.47
C ALA A 273 15.59 6.69 -5.77
N LYS A 274 15.22 6.01 -6.86
CA LYS A 274 14.97 6.65 -8.15
C LYS A 274 13.81 7.63 -8.07
N LYS A 275 12.70 7.23 -7.43
CA LYS A 275 11.53 8.09 -7.22
C LYS A 275 11.86 9.31 -6.35
N LEU A 276 12.61 9.13 -5.27
CA LEU A 276 13.07 10.22 -4.41
C LEU A 276 13.96 11.21 -5.16
N LYS A 277 14.87 10.73 -6.03
CA LYS A 277 15.71 11.61 -6.85
C LYS A 277 14.85 12.52 -7.74
N ILE A 278 13.86 11.95 -8.42
CA ILE A 278 12.93 12.71 -9.28
C ILE A 278 12.16 13.73 -8.44
N HIS A 279 11.60 13.32 -7.31
CA HIS A 279 10.90 14.20 -6.37
C HIS A 279 11.76 15.36 -5.91
N ALA A 280 12.99 15.09 -5.47
CA ALA A 280 13.93 16.11 -5.03
C ALA A 280 14.22 17.14 -6.14
N LEU A 281 14.46 16.69 -7.37
CA LEU A 281 14.70 17.58 -8.51
C LEU A 281 13.49 18.46 -8.84
N ILE A 282 12.27 17.91 -8.79
CA ILE A 282 11.03 18.66 -9.01
C ILE A 282 10.87 19.71 -7.91
N MET A 283 11.01 19.31 -6.64
CA MET A 283 10.88 20.24 -5.51
C MET A 283 11.92 21.36 -5.58
N GLU A 284 13.19 21.05 -5.89
CA GLU A 284 14.23 22.07 -6.06
C GLU A 284 13.93 23.02 -7.23
N TYR A 285 13.41 22.50 -8.34
CA TYR A 285 13.04 23.31 -9.49
C TYR A 285 11.89 24.28 -9.16
N LEU A 286 10.85 23.79 -8.48
CA LEU A 286 9.71 24.61 -8.04
C LEU A 286 10.17 25.69 -7.07
N LEU A 287 10.98 25.34 -6.06
CA LEU A 287 11.52 26.31 -5.11
C LEU A 287 12.37 27.38 -5.77
N LYS A 288 13.23 27.00 -6.73
CA LYS A 288 14.01 27.97 -7.51
C LYS A 288 13.10 28.90 -8.32
N LYS A 289 12.06 28.36 -8.96
CA LYS A 289 11.13 29.16 -9.78
C LYS A 289 10.31 30.11 -8.93
N ASP A 290 9.79 29.67 -7.78
CA ASP A 290 9.01 30.52 -6.87
C ASP A 290 9.88 31.60 -6.24
N ILE A 291 11.14 31.30 -5.88
CA ILE A 291 12.11 32.31 -5.45
C ILE A 291 12.37 33.31 -6.58
N HIS A 292 12.56 32.86 -7.83
CA HIS A 292 12.73 33.75 -8.97
C HIS A 292 11.48 34.60 -9.23
N MET A 293 10.28 34.05 -9.04
CA MET A 293 9.02 34.79 -9.18
C MET A 293 8.84 35.82 -8.06
N MET A 294 9.17 35.47 -6.81
CA MET A 294 9.17 36.42 -5.69
C MET A 294 10.24 37.50 -5.86
N VAL A 295 11.45 37.15 -6.30
CA VAL A 295 12.53 38.12 -6.56
C VAL A 295 12.16 39.00 -7.75
N ALA A 296 11.58 38.46 -8.82
CA ALA A 296 11.04 39.25 -9.92
C ALA A 296 9.89 40.16 -9.45
N PHE A 297 8.99 39.69 -8.59
CA PHE A 297 7.92 40.51 -8.02
C PHE A 297 8.46 41.64 -7.13
N ILE A 298 9.51 41.38 -6.34
CA ILE A 298 10.19 42.39 -5.52
C ILE A 298 10.97 43.39 -6.40
N LEU A 299 11.59 42.94 -7.50
CA LEU A 299 12.39 43.79 -8.39
C LEU A 299 11.54 44.55 -9.44
N GLU A 300 10.41 44.00 -9.87
CA GLU A 300 9.47 44.61 -10.82
C GLU A 300 8.41 45.47 -10.14
N TYR A 301 8.29 45.47 -8.80
CA TYR A 301 7.61 46.53 -8.06
C TYR A 301 8.56 47.73 -7.92
N PRO A 302 8.46 48.76 -8.78
CA PRO A 302 9.31 49.91 -8.66
C PRO A 302 8.73 50.74 -7.51
N PHE A 303 9.45 50.83 -6.39
CA PHE A 303 9.21 51.87 -5.38
C PHE A 303 9.30 53.30 -5.97
N SER A 304 9.66 53.44 -7.25
CA SER A 304 9.72 54.72 -7.97
C SER A 304 8.36 55.25 -8.47
N LYS A 305 7.23 54.58 -8.24
CA LYS A 305 5.91 55.07 -8.71
C LYS A 305 5.07 55.85 -7.70
N TYR A 306 5.48 55.93 -6.43
CA TYR A 306 4.78 56.74 -5.42
C TYR A 306 5.77 57.36 -4.41
N PRO A 307 6.31 58.56 -4.69
CA PRO A 307 6.97 59.34 -3.64
C PRO A 307 5.88 59.84 -2.68
N GLY A 308 5.75 59.21 -1.50
CA GLY A 308 4.88 59.71 -0.42
C GLY A 308 3.93 58.71 0.26
N CYS A 309 3.90 57.43 -0.14
CA CYS A 309 3.07 56.43 0.54
C CYS A 309 3.83 55.74 1.66
N TYR A 310 3.74 56.29 2.88
CA TYR A 310 3.98 55.51 4.10
C TYR A 310 2.74 54.64 4.39
N PRO A 311 2.89 53.35 4.74
CA PRO A 311 1.75 52.47 4.92
C PRO A 311 0.96 52.85 6.19
N SER A 312 -0.33 53.14 6.03
CA SER A 312 -1.29 53.23 7.14
C SER A 312 -1.72 51.82 7.59
N SER A 313 -2.01 51.70 8.89
CA SER A 313 -2.29 50.48 9.68
C SER A 313 -3.42 49.56 9.20
N SER A 314 -4.07 49.85 8.08
CA SER A 314 -5.09 49.01 7.45
C SER A 314 -4.51 47.96 6.49
N SER A 315 -3.36 48.25 5.87
CA SER A 315 -2.67 47.35 4.90
C SER A 315 -1.97 46.16 5.54
N THR A 316 -1.79 46.18 6.87
CA THR A 316 -1.22 45.09 7.67
C THR A 316 -2.21 43.94 7.90
N GLY A 317 -3.52 44.16 7.78
CA GLY A 317 -4.54 43.12 8.00
C GLY A 317 -4.63 42.12 6.85
N GLU A 318 -4.60 42.60 5.60
CA GLU A 318 -4.76 41.75 4.41
C GLU A 318 -3.57 40.79 4.21
N ILE A 319 -2.34 41.24 4.52
CA ILE A 319 -1.13 40.41 4.45
C ILE A 319 -1.15 39.30 5.52
N VAL A 320 -1.73 39.58 6.69
CA VAL A 320 -1.86 38.61 7.80
C VAL A 320 -2.94 37.55 7.49
N ASP A 321 -4.01 37.94 6.80
CA ASP A 321 -5.06 37.00 6.38
C ASP A 321 -4.61 36.07 5.26
N GLU A 322 -3.82 36.58 4.30
CA GLU A 322 -3.20 35.76 3.25
C GLU A 322 -2.14 34.80 3.83
N PHE A 323 -1.44 35.22 4.89
CA PHE A 323 -0.54 34.36 5.67
C PHE A 323 -1.28 33.26 6.43
N ASN A 324 -2.42 33.56 7.06
CA ASN A 324 -3.26 32.54 7.71
C ASN A 324 -3.78 31.51 6.70
N PHE A 325 -4.06 31.93 5.46
CA PHE A 325 -4.45 31.06 4.37
C PHE A 325 -3.30 30.13 3.89
N LEU A 326 -2.08 30.65 3.77
CA LEU A 326 -0.89 29.88 3.38
C LEU A 326 -0.35 28.98 4.50
N SER A 327 -0.46 29.42 5.75
CA SER A 327 -0.12 28.64 6.95
C SER A 327 -1.04 27.43 7.13
N ARG A 328 -2.35 27.59 6.87
CA ARG A 328 -3.31 26.47 6.82
C ARG A 328 -3.02 25.43 5.74
N LYS A 329 -2.21 25.77 4.72
CA LYS A 329 -1.76 24.87 3.64
C LYS A 329 -0.35 24.28 3.85
N GLY A 330 0.28 24.50 5.01
CA GLY A 330 1.56 23.87 5.37
C GLY A 330 2.81 24.44 4.66
N VAL A 331 2.68 25.57 3.96
CA VAL A 331 3.77 26.19 3.18
C VAL A 331 4.76 26.96 4.07
N THR A 332 4.38 27.25 5.33
CA THR A 332 5.17 28.02 6.30
C THR A 332 6.50 27.39 6.68
N MET A 333 6.64 26.06 6.61
CA MET A 333 7.86 25.37 7.04
C MET A 333 9.04 25.54 6.06
N ILE A 334 8.76 25.90 4.81
CA ILE A 334 9.78 26.07 3.76
C ILE A 334 10.25 27.54 3.67
N LEU A 335 9.37 28.49 3.99
CA LEU A 335 9.61 29.93 3.85
C LEU A 335 9.97 30.64 5.16
N GLY A 336 9.88 29.98 6.32
CA GLY A 336 10.05 30.60 7.64
C GLY A 336 11.30 31.49 7.81
N PRO A 337 12.52 31.04 7.45
CA PRO A 337 13.73 31.86 7.59
C PRO A 337 13.79 33.05 6.61
N LEU A 338 13.29 32.87 5.39
CA LEU A 338 13.27 33.91 4.35
C LEU A 338 12.19 34.96 4.59
N PHE A 339 11.06 34.57 5.19
CA PHE A 339 9.99 35.49 5.57
C PHE A 339 10.38 36.33 6.78
N VAL A 340 11.08 35.75 7.76
CA VAL A 340 11.71 36.52 8.85
C VAL A 340 12.72 37.51 8.30
N PHE A 341 13.45 37.16 7.24
CA PHE A 341 14.37 38.08 6.57
C PHE A 341 13.65 39.23 5.85
N CYS A 342 12.57 38.95 5.11
CA CYS A 342 11.76 39.99 4.46
C CYS A 342 11.06 40.90 5.47
N ILE A 343 10.53 40.36 6.57
CA ILE A 343 9.93 41.14 7.66
C ILE A 343 10.99 41.96 8.38
N ALA A 344 12.14 41.36 8.72
CA ALA A 344 13.23 42.08 9.38
C ALA A 344 13.80 43.19 8.49
N TYR A 345 13.90 42.95 7.17
CA TYR A 345 14.32 43.96 6.20
C TYR A 345 13.28 45.08 6.05
N PHE A 346 11.99 44.74 6.03
CA PHE A 346 10.90 45.73 6.00
C PHE A 346 10.87 46.59 7.27
N PHE A 347 11.04 45.98 8.44
CA PHE A 347 11.18 46.72 9.71
C PHE A 347 12.46 47.54 9.77
N PHE A 348 13.60 47.03 9.26
CA PHE A 348 14.86 47.77 9.19
C PHE A 348 14.75 49.00 8.29
N CYS A 349 14.13 48.88 7.11
CA CYS A 349 13.86 50.00 6.21
C CYS A 349 12.90 51.02 6.82
N THR A 350 11.85 50.55 7.51
CA THR A 350 10.90 51.43 8.22
C THR A 350 11.58 52.17 9.38
N PHE A 351 12.46 51.49 10.13
CA PHE A 351 13.21 52.07 11.25
C PHE A 351 14.26 53.09 10.77
N CYS A 352 14.93 52.82 9.66
CA CYS A 352 15.85 53.77 9.02
C CYS A 352 15.13 55.02 8.49
N SER A 353 13.94 54.88 7.87
CA SER A 353 13.14 56.03 7.43
C SER A 353 12.66 56.92 8.58
N ILE A 354 12.36 56.34 9.75
CA ILE A 354 11.90 57.10 10.93
C ILE A 354 13.04 57.86 11.61
N PHE A 355 14.26 57.30 11.65
CA PHE A 355 15.38 57.88 12.39
C PHE A 355 16.38 58.71 11.55
N TYR A 356 16.49 58.45 10.24
CA TYR A 356 17.48 59.11 9.37
C TYR A 356 16.83 59.91 8.24
N GLY A 357 15.62 60.43 8.47
CA GLY A 357 14.78 61.12 7.49
C GLY A 357 15.54 61.94 6.45
N ASN A 358 15.43 61.48 5.20
CA ASN A 358 15.49 62.26 3.97
C ASN A 358 14.31 61.82 3.11
#